data_AF-A0A347AMI9-F1
#
_entry.id   AF-A0A347AMI9-F1
#
_cell.length_a   1.000
_cell.length_b   1.000
_cell.length_c   1.000
_cell.angle_alpha   90.00
_cell.angle_beta   90.00
_cell.angle_gamma   90.00
#
_symmetry.space_group_name_H-M   'P 1'
#
loop_
_entity.id
_entity.type
_entity.pdbx_description
1 polymer ?
#
loop_
_entity_poly.entity_id
_entity_poly.type
_entity_poly.pdbx_seq_one_letter_code
_entity_poly.pdbx_strand_id
1 'polypeptide(L)'
;MQFRKALDRIENEDVDGLDEIVYLMKIIRDSGIYNELKRAFKINLHLYNLEGLCSGEISQSKVYSQAKETLGVLFPESGCIIRFYYVQKMYTLIELRYYMTVQRELDKEDLRIIYSSGLDKSLIQGLNEFDNGLEYPEPTLEFFQKLKMVKWENDDTKKFANNLRLLKNEFAYPGFSFVKYFRLSAIEDTFINFIGCCSAVNQERYYLSKKDIITGYKTSLKLLNTDIAHYIVQNTRNEPNRGYLVCDSCNGYYKLQIEESPDDFTSECECGGKLKYKEKLTSAEIQTIN
;
A
#
# COMPACT_ATOMS: atom_id res chain seq x y z
N MET A 1 16.64 28.69 -2.42
CA MET A 1 16.35 29.38 -3.70
C MET A 1 15.38 28.61 -4.59
N GLN A 2 15.51 27.28 -4.73
CA GLN A 2 14.57 26.48 -5.54
C GLN A 2 13.17 26.35 -4.92
N PHE A 3 13.06 26.22 -3.58
CA PHE A 3 11.77 26.19 -2.87
C PHE A 3 10.94 27.45 -3.08
N ARG A 4 11.48 28.65 -2.80
CA ARG A 4 10.76 29.93 -3.00
C ARG A 4 10.22 30.05 -4.43
N LYS A 5 11.04 29.74 -5.43
CA LYS A 5 10.60 29.71 -6.84
C LYS A 5 9.52 28.66 -7.13
N ALA A 6 9.52 27.53 -6.44
CA ALA A 6 8.48 26.50 -6.59
C ALA A 6 7.17 26.95 -5.91
N LEU A 7 7.26 27.56 -4.73
CA LEU A 7 6.13 28.13 -4.01
C LEU A 7 5.46 29.25 -4.82
N ASP A 8 6.25 30.22 -5.30
CA ASP A 8 5.74 31.32 -6.14
C ASP A 8 5.03 30.79 -7.40
N ARG A 9 5.49 29.67 -7.97
CA ARG A 9 4.84 29.05 -9.13
C ARG A 9 3.53 28.38 -8.76
N ILE A 10 3.50 27.64 -7.65
CA ILE A 10 2.30 26.95 -7.17
C ILE A 10 1.21 27.95 -6.79
N GLU A 11 1.58 29.08 -6.18
CA GLU A 11 0.62 30.14 -5.80
C GLU A 11 -0.07 30.79 -7.01
N ASN A 12 0.49 30.66 -8.21
CA ASN A 12 -0.08 31.18 -9.45
C ASN A 12 -0.78 30.10 -10.30
N GLU A 13 -0.89 28.87 -9.81
CA GLU A 13 -1.57 27.77 -10.50
C GLU A 13 -3.06 27.76 -10.14
N ASP A 14 -3.93 27.77 -11.16
CA ASP A 14 -5.37 27.60 -10.99
C ASP A 14 -5.73 26.13 -11.28
N VAL A 15 -5.61 25.29 -10.26
CA VAL A 15 -5.90 23.84 -10.35
C VAL A 15 -6.79 23.45 -9.17
N ASP A 16 -7.96 22.89 -9.48
CA ASP A 16 -8.90 22.42 -8.47
C ASP A 16 -8.26 21.41 -7.50
N GLY A 17 -8.51 21.60 -6.20
CA GLY A 17 -7.93 20.81 -5.11
C GLY A 17 -6.48 21.15 -4.73
N LEU A 18 -5.83 22.14 -5.36
CA LEU A 18 -4.47 22.54 -5.01
C LEU A 18 -4.37 23.12 -3.59
N ASP A 19 -5.26 24.06 -3.24
CA ASP A 19 -5.27 24.67 -1.91
C ASP A 19 -5.51 23.62 -0.81
N GLU A 20 -6.37 22.64 -1.10
CA GLU A 20 -6.65 21.54 -0.20
C GLU A 20 -5.41 20.69 0.07
N ILE A 21 -4.65 20.30 -0.96
CA ILE A 21 -3.43 19.51 -0.73
C ILE A 21 -2.36 20.31 0.01
N VAL A 22 -2.23 21.62 -0.25
CA VAL A 22 -1.30 22.50 0.48
C VAL A 22 -1.71 22.60 1.96
N TYR A 23 -3.00 22.71 2.23
CA TYR A 23 -3.54 22.70 3.59
C TYR A 23 -3.30 21.36 4.31
N LEU A 24 -3.57 20.23 3.64
CA LEU A 24 -3.31 18.89 4.19
C LEU A 24 -1.82 18.64 4.46
N MET A 25 -0.91 19.09 3.58
CA MET A 25 0.54 19.02 3.82
C MET A 25 0.95 19.76 5.10
N LYS A 26 0.35 20.94 5.37
CA LYS A 26 0.58 21.69 6.60
C LYS A 26 0.08 20.93 7.82
N ILE A 27 -1.15 20.39 7.77
CA ILE A 27 -1.71 19.57 8.86
C ILE A 27 -0.79 18.39 9.17
N ILE A 28 -0.37 17.63 8.16
CA ILE A 28 0.46 16.42 8.35
C ILE A 28 1.85 16.76 8.87
N ARG A 29 2.42 17.90 8.47
CA ARG A 29 3.65 18.42 9.09
C ARG A 29 3.44 18.69 10.57
N ASP A 30 2.38 19.40 10.91
CA ASP A 30 2.15 19.91 12.27
C ASP A 30 1.66 18.81 13.23
N SER A 31 1.05 17.74 12.72
CA SER A 31 0.60 16.59 13.51
C SER A 31 1.73 15.65 13.94
N GLY A 32 2.93 15.77 13.34
CA GLY A 32 4.06 14.89 13.62
C GLY A 32 4.05 13.57 12.85
N ILE A 33 3.06 13.32 11.98
CA ILE A 33 2.98 12.10 11.14
C ILE A 33 4.25 11.88 10.34
N TYR A 34 4.85 12.92 9.74
CA TYR A 34 6.13 12.75 9.03
C TYR A 34 7.27 12.31 9.95
N ASN A 35 7.26 12.69 11.23
CA ASN A 35 8.28 12.22 12.20
C ASN A 35 8.10 10.74 12.52
N GLU A 36 6.87 10.27 12.66
CA GLU A 36 6.55 8.85 12.81
C GLU A 36 6.93 8.06 11.56
N LEU A 37 6.61 8.55 10.36
CA LEU A 37 6.97 7.93 9.10
C LEU A 37 8.50 7.80 8.96
N LYS A 38 9.25 8.85 9.29
CA LYS A 38 10.74 8.83 9.33
C LYS A 38 11.27 7.80 10.33
N ARG A 39 10.61 7.62 11.47
CA ARG A 39 10.98 6.62 12.49
C ARG A 39 10.71 5.20 12.00
N ALA A 40 9.51 4.96 11.48
CA ALA A 40 9.10 3.68 10.88
C ALA A 40 10.08 3.27 9.77
N PHE A 41 10.37 4.17 8.84
CA PHE A 41 11.31 3.94 7.75
C PHE A 41 12.71 3.59 8.23
N LYS A 42 13.20 4.22 9.30
CA LYS A 42 14.53 3.94 9.85
C LYS A 42 14.60 2.54 10.48
N ILE A 43 13.57 2.15 11.21
CA ILE A 43 13.51 0.84 11.89
C ILE A 43 13.41 -0.29 10.86
N ASN A 44 12.51 -0.12 9.90
CA ASN A 44 12.24 -1.10 8.86
C ASN A 44 13.20 -1.01 7.67
N LEU A 45 14.25 -0.19 7.74
CA LEU A 45 15.20 0.04 6.65
C LEU A 45 15.82 -1.27 6.13
N HIS A 46 16.01 -2.26 7.01
CA HIS A 46 16.54 -3.57 6.67
C HIS A 46 15.58 -4.39 5.79
N LEU A 47 14.27 -4.24 5.97
CA LEU A 47 13.24 -4.85 5.11
C LEU A 47 13.27 -4.26 3.70
N TYR A 48 13.62 -2.97 3.58
CA TYR A 48 13.60 -2.25 2.30
C TYR A 48 14.95 -2.20 1.57
N ASN A 49 16.04 -2.63 2.22
CA ASN A 49 17.40 -2.67 1.66
C ASN A 49 17.73 -3.99 0.96
N LEU A 50 16.96 -5.05 1.23
CA LEU A 50 17.10 -6.32 0.55
C LEU A 50 15.97 -6.40 -0.48
N GLU A 51 16.35 -6.50 -1.75
CA GLU A 51 15.45 -6.95 -2.80
C GLU A 51 14.82 -8.29 -2.38
N GLY A 52 13.60 -8.26 -1.83
CA GLY A 52 12.72 -9.43 -1.89
C GLY A 52 12.39 -10.20 -0.61
N LEU A 53 12.62 -9.70 0.61
CA LEU A 53 12.30 -10.52 1.81
C LEU A 53 10.78 -10.83 1.96
N CYS A 54 9.89 -9.98 1.45
CA CYS A 54 8.43 -10.23 1.46
C CYS A 54 7.88 -10.69 0.10
N SER A 55 8.74 -10.99 -0.87
CA SER A 55 8.30 -11.31 -2.24
C SER A 55 7.34 -12.51 -2.31
N GLY A 56 7.45 -13.47 -1.38
CA GLY A 56 6.57 -14.63 -1.31
C GLY A 56 5.15 -14.28 -0.88
N GLU A 57 4.97 -13.59 0.25
CA GLU A 57 3.64 -13.23 0.76
C GLU A 57 2.94 -12.23 -0.17
N ILE A 58 3.67 -11.22 -0.68
CA ILE A 58 3.10 -10.27 -1.64
C ILE A 58 2.72 -10.98 -2.95
N SER A 59 3.44 -12.03 -3.35
CA SER A 59 3.11 -12.77 -4.59
C SER A 59 1.74 -13.45 -4.57
N GLN A 60 1.15 -13.64 -3.38
CA GLN A 60 -0.22 -14.14 -3.24
C GLN A 60 -1.26 -13.08 -3.60
N SER A 61 -0.94 -11.78 -3.55
CA SER A 61 -1.86 -10.75 -4.04
C SER A 61 -2.04 -10.86 -5.56
N LYS A 62 -3.31 -10.94 -5.98
CA LYS A 62 -3.69 -10.95 -7.40
C LYS A 62 -3.28 -9.65 -8.11
N VAL A 63 -3.39 -8.51 -7.43
CA VAL A 63 -2.94 -7.21 -7.94
C VAL A 63 -1.43 -7.25 -8.19
N TYR A 64 -0.66 -7.78 -7.25
CA TYR A 64 0.79 -7.85 -7.38
C TYR A 64 1.24 -8.80 -8.50
N SER A 65 0.65 -9.99 -8.58
CA SER A 65 1.01 -10.98 -9.60
C SER A 65 0.70 -10.46 -11.02
N GLN A 66 -0.47 -9.88 -11.24
CA GLN A 66 -0.84 -9.29 -12.53
C GLN A 66 0.03 -8.08 -12.90
N ALA A 67 0.33 -7.22 -11.93
CA ALA A 67 1.25 -6.10 -12.13
C ALA A 67 2.66 -6.58 -12.51
N LYS A 68 3.15 -7.64 -11.86
CA LYS A 68 4.48 -8.22 -12.12
C LYS A 68 4.57 -8.78 -13.54
N GLU A 69 3.55 -9.52 -13.96
CA GLU A 69 3.45 -10.09 -15.30
C GLU A 69 3.45 -9.01 -16.39
N THR A 70 2.76 -7.90 -16.15
CA THR A 70 2.50 -6.89 -17.19
C THR A 70 3.53 -5.76 -17.22
N LEU A 71 3.92 -5.22 -16.07
CA LEU A 71 4.77 -4.03 -15.97
C LEU A 71 6.27 -4.35 -16.03
N GLY A 72 6.64 -5.64 -15.97
CA GLY A 72 8.00 -6.15 -16.15
C GLY A 72 9.00 -5.78 -15.05
N VAL A 73 10.13 -6.50 -15.00
CA VAL A 73 11.19 -6.34 -13.98
C VAL A 73 12.50 -5.78 -14.57
N LEU A 74 12.76 -5.95 -15.88
CA LEU A 74 14.06 -5.66 -16.50
C LEU A 74 13.93 -4.99 -17.88
N PHE A 75 14.69 -3.90 -18.04
CA PHE A 75 14.93 -3.06 -19.22
C PHE A 75 13.71 -2.32 -19.84
N PRO A 76 13.76 -0.97 -19.94
CA PRO A 76 12.62 -0.17 -20.37
C PRO A 76 12.38 -0.21 -21.88
N GLU A 77 11.11 -0.23 -22.29
CA GLU A 77 10.69 0.49 -23.50
C GLU A 77 10.73 2.00 -23.16
N SER A 78 11.48 2.79 -23.94
CA SER A 78 11.65 4.22 -23.68
C SER A 78 10.30 4.95 -23.64
N GLY A 79 10.03 5.71 -22.57
CA GLY A 79 8.89 6.63 -22.49
C GLY A 79 7.72 6.22 -21.58
N CYS A 80 7.74 5.04 -20.95
CA CYS A 80 6.74 4.65 -19.96
C CYS A 80 6.97 5.34 -18.60
N ILE A 81 5.92 5.92 -18.00
CA ILE A 81 5.99 6.51 -16.64
C ILE A 81 6.09 5.40 -15.58
N ILE A 82 5.21 4.41 -15.67
CA ILE A 82 5.01 3.37 -14.65
C ILE A 82 5.87 2.14 -14.91
N ARG A 83 6.32 1.51 -13.83
CA ARG A 83 7.05 0.23 -13.81
C ARG A 83 6.54 -0.62 -12.65
N PHE A 84 6.88 -1.91 -12.63
CA PHE A 84 6.47 -2.80 -11.55
C PHE A 84 6.86 -2.31 -10.15
N TYR A 85 8.03 -1.67 -10.02
CA TYR A 85 8.47 -1.14 -8.72
C TYR A 85 7.53 -0.08 -8.13
N TYR A 86 6.65 0.54 -8.93
CA TYR A 86 5.63 1.46 -8.43
C TYR A 86 4.62 0.75 -7.55
N VAL A 87 4.19 -0.44 -7.97
CA VAL A 87 3.30 -1.31 -7.19
C VAL A 87 4.02 -1.76 -5.93
N GLN A 88 5.31 -2.13 -6.01
CA GLN A 88 6.10 -2.46 -4.83
C GLN A 88 6.18 -1.29 -3.83
N LYS A 89 6.29 -0.04 -4.30
CA LYS A 89 6.35 1.14 -3.44
C LYS A 89 5.01 1.49 -2.80
N MET A 90 3.89 1.14 -3.43
CA MET A 90 2.58 1.18 -2.76
C MET A 90 2.56 0.28 -1.53
N TYR A 91 2.94 -1.00 -1.68
CA TYR A 91 2.99 -1.93 -0.54
C TYR A 91 3.92 -1.45 0.56
N THR A 92 5.12 -0.98 0.21
CA THR A 92 6.05 -0.38 1.18
C THR A 92 5.41 0.76 1.98
N LEU A 93 4.62 1.62 1.34
CA LEU A 93 3.97 2.74 2.03
C LEU A 93 2.82 2.26 2.94
N ILE A 94 2.08 1.23 2.53
CA ILE A 94 1.04 0.59 3.35
C ILE A 94 1.68 -0.05 4.59
N GLU A 95 2.75 -0.82 4.43
CA GLU A 95 3.48 -1.45 5.55
C GLU A 95 4.01 -0.40 6.53
N LEU A 96 4.64 0.68 6.03
CA LEU A 96 5.10 1.78 6.86
C LEU A 96 3.95 2.41 7.65
N ARG A 97 2.79 2.59 7.01
CA ARG A 97 1.64 3.19 7.67
C ARG A 97 1.03 2.24 8.70
N TYR A 98 0.92 0.95 8.40
CA TYR A 98 0.40 -0.04 9.33
C TYR A 98 1.31 -0.16 10.57
N TYR A 99 2.63 -0.17 10.35
CA TYR A 99 3.62 -0.10 11.42
C TYR A 99 3.40 1.11 12.34
N MET A 100 3.11 2.29 11.77
CA MET A 100 2.85 3.49 12.57
C MET A 100 1.63 3.34 13.50
N THR A 101 0.63 2.55 13.10
CA THR A 101 -0.52 2.24 13.96
C THR A 101 -0.14 1.22 15.05
N VAL A 102 0.47 0.08 14.68
CA VAL A 102 0.70 -1.02 15.64
C VAL A 102 1.91 -0.80 16.55
N GLN A 103 2.85 0.06 16.15
CA GLN A 103 4.05 0.47 16.90
C GLN A 103 4.95 -0.69 17.39
N ARG A 104 4.92 -1.81 16.68
CA ARG A 104 5.77 -2.99 16.89
C ARG A 104 6.31 -3.49 15.56
N GLU A 105 7.36 -4.30 15.60
CA GLU A 105 7.86 -4.99 14.41
C GLU A 105 6.75 -5.81 13.76
N LEU A 106 6.68 -5.75 12.43
CA LEU A 106 5.69 -6.50 11.65
C LEU A 106 6.15 -7.94 11.52
N ASP A 107 5.30 -8.86 11.92
CA ASP A 107 5.53 -10.29 11.71
C ASP A 107 4.89 -10.77 10.39
N LYS A 108 5.06 -12.05 10.07
CA LYS A 108 4.51 -12.66 8.85
C LYS A 108 2.97 -12.60 8.81
N GLU A 109 2.31 -12.67 9.96
CA GLU A 109 0.87 -12.60 10.04
C GLU A 109 0.39 -11.19 9.69
N ASP A 110 1.04 -10.15 10.23
CA ASP A 110 0.74 -8.76 9.87
C ASP A 110 0.86 -8.53 8.36
N LEU A 111 1.96 -9.00 7.76
CA LEU A 111 2.21 -8.86 6.33
C LEU A 111 1.17 -9.60 5.49
N ARG A 112 0.82 -10.84 5.87
CA ARG A 112 -0.24 -11.60 5.21
C ARG A 112 -1.57 -10.84 5.23
N ILE A 113 -1.98 -10.36 6.39
CA ILE A 113 -3.23 -9.62 6.57
C ILE A 113 -3.21 -8.31 5.76
N ILE A 114 -2.08 -7.59 5.71
CA ILE A 114 -1.93 -6.41 4.86
C ILE A 114 -2.17 -6.76 3.39
N TYR A 115 -1.52 -7.81 2.88
CA TYR A 115 -1.58 -8.17 1.47
C TYR A 115 -2.89 -8.86 1.05
N SER A 116 -3.62 -9.46 1.99
CA SER A 116 -4.97 -10.03 1.74
C SER A 116 -6.12 -9.04 1.98
N SER A 117 -5.85 -7.87 2.58
CA SER A 117 -6.88 -6.90 3.01
C SER A 117 -7.71 -6.26 1.89
N GLY A 118 -7.29 -6.35 0.63
CA GLY A 118 -7.88 -5.63 -0.49
C GLY A 118 -7.68 -4.11 -0.43
N LEU A 119 -6.77 -3.60 0.42
CA LEU A 119 -6.46 -2.17 0.45
C LEU A 119 -5.77 -1.72 -0.85
N ASP A 120 -4.99 -2.60 -1.47
CA ASP A 120 -4.35 -2.40 -2.77
C ASP A 120 -5.37 -2.06 -3.89
N LYS A 121 -6.41 -2.87 -4.06
CA LYS A 121 -7.47 -2.60 -5.05
C LYS A 121 -8.26 -1.34 -4.71
N SER A 122 -8.53 -1.08 -3.43
CA SER A 122 -9.24 0.13 -3.00
C SER A 122 -8.41 1.39 -3.26
N LEU A 123 -7.10 1.34 -3.09
CA LEU A 123 -6.22 2.45 -3.46
C LEU A 123 -6.17 2.65 -4.97
N ILE A 124 -6.12 1.58 -5.77
CA ILE A 124 -6.04 1.65 -7.23
C ILE A 124 -7.34 2.16 -7.87
N GLN A 125 -8.48 1.64 -7.41
CA GLN A 125 -9.79 1.95 -8.00
C GLN A 125 -10.49 3.10 -7.29
N GLY A 126 -10.44 3.12 -5.96
CA GLY A 126 -11.09 4.12 -5.11
C GLY A 126 -10.28 5.40 -4.93
N LEU A 127 -8.96 5.37 -5.19
CA LEU A 127 -8.10 6.54 -5.13
C LEU A 127 -8.21 7.23 -3.77
N ASN A 128 -8.57 8.51 -3.70
CA ASN A 128 -8.72 9.25 -2.44
C ASN A 128 -9.99 8.90 -1.65
N GLU A 129 -10.82 7.99 -2.18
CA GLU A 129 -12.02 7.45 -1.54
C GLU A 129 -11.84 5.99 -1.10
N PHE A 130 -10.60 5.48 -1.05
CA PHE A 130 -10.28 4.08 -0.74
C PHE A 130 -10.87 3.53 0.58
N ASP A 131 -11.20 4.41 1.53
CA ASP A 131 -11.67 4.11 2.88
C ASP A 131 -13.16 4.41 3.10
N ASN A 132 -13.93 4.64 2.04
CA ASN A 132 -15.36 4.95 2.12
C ASN A 132 -16.28 3.73 2.38
N GLY A 133 -15.71 2.52 2.48
CA GLY A 133 -16.45 1.28 2.70
C GLY A 133 -17.10 0.67 1.45
N LEU A 134 -16.84 1.22 0.26
CA LEU A 134 -17.29 0.62 -1.00
C LEU A 134 -16.42 -0.57 -1.40
N GLU A 135 -17.04 -1.55 -2.05
CA GLU A 135 -16.32 -2.64 -2.68
C GLU A 135 -15.84 -2.22 -4.06
N TYR A 136 -14.53 -2.34 -4.29
CA TYR A 136 -13.89 -2.00 -5.55
C TYR A 136 -13.55 -3.26 -6.35
N PRO A 137 -13.69 -3.22 -7.69
CA PRO A 137 -13.34 -4.36 -8.53
C PRO A 137 -11.82 -4.63 -8.48
N GLU A 138 -11.45 -5.90 -8.61
CA GLU A 138 -10.04 -6.26 -8.79
C GLU A 138 -9.49 -5.63 -10.08
N PRO A 139 -8.36 -4.90 -10.04
CA PRO A 139 -7.63 -4.54 -11.25
C PRO A 139 -7.38 -5.76 -12.12
N THR A 140 -7.52 -5.60 -13.45
CA THR A 140 -7.33 -6.69 -14.42
C THR A 140 -5.96 -6.61 -15.08
N LEU A 141 -5.57 -7.66 -15.80
CA LEU A 141 -4.38 -7.63 -16.66
C LEU A 141 -4.46 -6.45 -17.67
N GLU A 142 -5.64 -6.25 -18.27
CA GLU A 142 -5.89 -5.14 -19.20
C GLU A 142 -5.68 -3.77 -18.53
N PHE A 143 -6.07 -3.62 -17.26
CA PHE A 143 -5.82 -2.40 -16.51
C PHE A 143 -4.31 -2.08 -16.42
N PHE A 144 -3.48 -3.08 -16.10
CA PHE A 144 -2.02 -2.88 -16.05
C PHE A 144 -1.40 -2.64 -17.44
N GLN A 145 -1.97 -3.21 -18.49
CA GLN A 145 -1.56 -2.92 -19.88
C GLN A 145 -1.84 -1.46 -20.22
N LYS A 146 -3.03 -0.95 -19.87
CA LYS A 146 -3.41 0.46 -20.03
C LYS A 146 -2.52 1.39 -19.22
N LEU A 147 -2.14 1.02 -17.99
CA LEU A 147 -1.20 1.78 -17.16
C LEU A 147 0.17 1.99 -17.84
N LYS A 148 0.70 0.97 -18.54
CA LYS A 148 1.98 1.06 -19.27
C LYS A 148 1.94 2.15 -20.36
N MET A 149 0.76 2.42 -20.92
CA MET A 149 0.56 3.39 -22.01
C MET A 149 0.52 4.84 -21.53
N VAL A 150 0.37 5.10 -20.23
CA VAL A 150 0.21 6.45 -19.69
C VAL A 150 1.49 7.28 -19.87
N LYS A 151 1.33 8.45 -20.48
CA LYS A 151 2.39 9.46 -20.67
C LYS A 151 2.05 10.75 -19.96
N TRP A 152 3.00 11.68 -19.87
CA TRP A 152 2.71 13.01 -19.37
C TRP A 152 1.86 13.76 -20.39
N GLU A 153 0.83 14.48 -19.94
CA GLU A 153 0.01 15.31 -20.83
C GLU A 153 0.88 16.32 -21.60
N ASN A 154 1.77 17.01 -20.88
CA ASN A 154 2.68 18.00 -21.42
C ASN A 154 3.82 18.30 -20.43
N ASP A 155 4.80 19.08 -20.86
CA ASP A 155 5.93 19.49 -20.00
C ASP A 155 5.50 20.43 -18.86
N ASP A 156 4.37 21.12 -19.01
CA ASP A 156 3.81 21.97 -17.96
C ASP A 156 3.33 21.12 -16.78
N THR A 157 2.66 20.00 -17.04
CA THR A 157 2.24 19.04 -16.01
C THR A 157 3.43 18.41 -15.29
N LYS A 158 4.52 18.10 -16.01
CA LYS A 158 5.78 17.65 -15.39
C LYS A 158 6.36 18.69 -14.43
N LYS A 159 6.37 19.97 -14.85
CA LYS A 159 6.86 21.08 -14.02
C LYS A 159 5.98 21.27 -12.79
N PHE A 160 4.67 21.20 -12.95
CA PHE A 160 3.69 21.25 -11.86
C PHE A 160 3.95 20.16 -10.82
N ALA A 161 4.03 18.89 -11.26
CA ALA A 161 4.33 17.76 -10.38
C ALA A 161 5.67 17.92 -9.64
N ASN A 162 6.71 18.42 -10.34
CA ASN A 162 8.00 18.67 -9.71
C ASN A 162 7.95 19.82 -8.70
N ASN A 163 7.20 20.89 -8.95
CA ASN A 163 7.04 21.98 -7.98
C ASN A 163 6.34 21.47 -6.71
N LEU A 164 5.25 20.71 -6.85
CA LEU A 164 4.56 20.11 -5.71
C LEU A 164 5.46 19.17 -4.92
N ARG A 165 6.29 18.38 -5.60
CA ARG A 165 7.28 17.49 -4.97
C ARG A 165 8.28 18.28 -4.11
N LEU A 166 8.79 19.40 -4.65
CA LEU A 166 9.69 20.29 -3.91
C LEU A 166 8.98 20.88 -2.69
N LEU A 167 7.73 21.31 -2.84
CA LEU A 167 6.92 21.84 -1.76
C LEU A 167 6.71 20.80 -0.64
N LYS A 168 6.24 19.59 -0.99
CA LYS A 168 6.07 18.46 -0.07
C LYS A 168 7.35 18.16 0.69
N ASN A 169 8.49 18.10 -0.01
CA ASN A 169 9.78 17.80 0.61
C ASN A 169 10.24 18.84 1.61
N GLU A 170 9.84 20.10 1.43
CA GLU A 170 10.18 21.17 2.36
C GLU A 170 9.29 21.12 3.62
N PHE A 171 8.04 20.67 3.49
CA PHE A 171 7.19 20.36 4.64
C PHE A 171 7.65 19.10 5.39
N ALA A 172 7.96 18.01 4.67
CA ALA A 172 8.22 16.69 5.26
C ALA A 172 9.69 16.48 5.70
N TYR A 173 10.64 17.01 4.92
CA TYR A 173 12.07 16.72 5.00
C TYR A 173 12.96 17.98 4.90
N PRO A 174 12.73 19.03 5.71
CA PRO A 174 13.45 20.30 5.57
C PRO A 174 14.97 20.16 5.74
N GLY A 175 15.72 20.90 4.91
CA GLY A 175 17.18 21.03 5.01
C GLY A 175 17.94 19.69 4.88
N PHE A 176 18.88 19.45 5.81
CA PHE A 176 19.68 18.22 5.82
C PHE A 176 18.86 16.93 6.00
N SER A 177 17.62 17.03 6.49
CA SER A 177 16.71 15.90 6.59
C SER A 177 16.44 15.27 5.22
N PHE A 178 16.39 16.07 4.15
CA PHE A 178 16.14 15.55 2.80
C PHE A 178 17.19 14.53 2.35
N VAL A 179 18.49 14.81 2.56
CA VAL A 179 19.56 13.88 2.16
C VAL A 179 19.43 12.54 2.89
N LYS A 180 19.06 12.58 4.17
CA LYS A 180 18.88 11.39 5.00
C LYS A 180 17.65 10.56 4.61
N TYR A 181 16.58 11.22 4.18
CA TYR A 181 15.29 10.59 3.87
C TYR A 181 14.95 10.62 2.37
N PHE A 182 15.95 10.79 1.51
CA PHE A 182 15.76 10.84 0.05
C PHE A 182 15.05 9.58 -0.47
N ARG A 183 15.40 8.40 0.06
CA ARG A 183 14.74 7.13 -0.31
C ARG A 183 13.27 7.10 0.09
N LEU A 184 12.92 7.61 1.27
CA LEU A 184 11.54 7.72 1.74
C LEU A 184 10.74 8.71 0.87
N SER A 185 11.32 9.87 0.58
CA SER A 185 10.74 10.83 -0.37
C SER A 185 10.48 10.18 -1.73
N ALA A 186 11.41 9.37 -2.24
CA ALA A 186 11.26 8.68 -3.52
C ALA A 186 10.16 7.60 -3.50
N ILE A 187 9.94 6.92 -2.37
CA ILE A 187 8.82 5.98 -2.19
C ILE A 187 7.50 6.73 -2.31
N GLU A 188 7.33 7.83 -1.58
CA GLU A 188 6.11 8.65 -1.68
C GLU A 188 5.89 9.21 -3.08
N ASP A 189 6.94 9.74 -3.73
CA ASP A 189 6.84 10.31 -5.08
C ASP A 189 6.44 9.24 -6.11
N THR A 190 6.96 8.02 -5.94
CA THR A 190 6.59 6.87 -6.76
C THR A 190 5.12 6.49 -6.53
N PHE A 191 4.67 6.43 -5.28
CA PHE A 191 3.29 6.14 -4.94
C PHE A 191 2.31 7.20 -5.48
N ILE A 192 2.61 8.49 -5.31
CA ILE A 192 1.79 9.59 -5.82
C ILE A 192 1.63 9.49 -7.35
N ASN A 193 2.72 9.26 -8.07
CA ASN A 193 2.66 9.09 -9.53
C ASN A 193 1.91 7.81 -9.93
N PHE A 194 2.06 6.72 -9.18
CA PHE A 194 1.30 5.49 -9.41
C PHE A 194 -0.21 5.75 -9.34
N ILE A 195 -0.66 6.34 -8.24
CA ILE A 195 -2.08 6.69 -8.05
C ILE A 195 -2.56 7.67 -9.12
N GLY A 196 -1.76 8.66 -9.49
CA GLY A 196 -2.10 9.56 -10.59
C GLY A 196 -2.31 8.82 -11.92
N CYS A 197 -1.46 7.85 -12.26
CA CYS A 197 -1.66 7.03 -13.44
C CYS A 197 -2.89 6.12 -13.32
N CYS A 198 -3.19 5.56 -12.15
CA CYS A 198 -4.44 4.84 -11.89
C CYS A 198 -5.66 5.73 -12.11
N SER A 199 -5.63 6.98 -11.59
CA SER A 199 -6.67 7.99 -11.82
C SER A 199 -6.93 8.25 -13.30
N ALA A 200 -5.87 8.35 -14.10
CA ALA A 200 -5.99 8.53 -15.55
C ALA A 200 -6.65 7.31 -16.21
N VAL A 201 -6.19 6.10 -15.91
CA VAL A 201 -6.74 4.86 -16.50
C VAL A 201 -8.18 4.60 -16.07
N ASN A 202 -8.55 4.87 -14.81
CA ASN A 202 -9.93 4.76 -14.33
C ASN A 202 -10.91 5.68 -15.08
N GLN A 203 -10.39 6.74 -15.71
CA GLN A 203 -11.14 7.69 -16.54
C GLN A 203 -10.94 7.43 -18.04
N GLU A 204 -10.40 6.27 -18.40
CA GLU A 204 -10.10 5.87 -19.79
C GLU A 204 -9.15 6.84 -20.52
N ARG A 205 -8.26 7.51 -19.77
CA ARG A 205 -7.23 8.42 -20.29
C ARG A 205 -5.85 7.79 -20.22
N TYR A 206 -5.04 8.03 -21.26
CA TYR A 206 -3.65 7.58 -21.37
C TYR A 206 -2.63 8.71 -21.18
N TYR A 207 -3.05 9.79 -20.52
CA TYR A 207 -2.18 10.89 -20.16
C TYR A 207 -2.40 11.31 -18.70
N LEU A 208 -1.31 11.64 -18.03
CA LEU A 208 -1.27 12.13 -16.67
C LEU A 208 -1.39 13.66 -16.69
N SER A 209 -2.53 14.16 -16.19
CA SER A 209 -2.88 15.59 -16.11
C SER A 209 -2.53 16.18 -14.73
N LYS A 210 -2.59 17.51 -14.58
CA LYS A 210 -2.46 18.16 -13.26
C LYS A 210 -3.48 17.66 -12.24
N LYS A 211 -4.72 17.38 -12.66
CA LYS A 211 -5.78 16.84 -11.79
C LYS A 211 -5.43 15.47 -11.24
N ASP A 212 -4.83 14.61 -12.06
CA ASP A 212 -4.39 13.28 -11.62
C ASP A 212 -3.25 13.37 -10.60
N ILE A 213 -2.35 14.34 -10.75
CA ILE A 213 -1.32 14.64 -9.75
C ILE A 213 -1.96 15.05 -8.43
N ILE A 214 -2.96 15.95 -8.46
CA ILE A 214 -3.72 16.33 -7.25
C ILE A 214 -4.35 15.10 -6.59
N THR A 215 -4.99 14.22 -7.36
CA THR A 215 -5.54 12.95 -6.84
C THR A 215 -4.46 12.10 -6.16
N GLY A 216 -3.29 11.93 -6.79
CA GLY A 216 -2.16 11.21 -6.21
C GLY A 216 -1.73 11.78 -4.86
N TYR A 217 -1.66 13.11 -4.74
CA TYR A 217 -1.36 13.78 -3.47
C TYR A 217 -2.47 13.58 -2.43
N LYS A 218 -3.74 13.77 -2.81
CA LYS A 218 -4.88 13.57 -1.90
C LYS A 218 -4.88 12.16 -1.33
N THR A 219 -4.72 11.14 -2.16
CA THR A 219 -4.65 9.75 -1.72
C THR A 219 -3.46 9.49 -0.80
N SER A 220 -2.28 9.99 -1.14
CA SER A 220 -1.07 9.80 -0.32
C SER A 220 -1.18 10.47 1.05
N LEU A 221 -1.64 11.72 1.09
CA LEU A 221 -1.81 12.46 2.34
C LEU A 221 -2.93 11.82 3.19
N LYS A 222 -4.02 11.39 2.58
CA LYS A 222 -5.11 10.66 3.26
C LYS A 222 -4.61 9.34 3.83
N LEU A 223 -3.92 8.51 3.04
CA LEU A 223 -3.34 7.24 3.51
C LEU A 223 -2.44 7.44 4.74
N LEU A 224 -1.58 8.46 4.72
CA LEU A 224 -0.71 8.78 5.86
C LEU A 224 -1.49 9.20 7.11
N ASN A 225 -2.65 9.82 6.95
CA ASN A 225 -3.48 10.35 8.03
C ASN A 225 -4.60 9.39 8.48
N THR A 226 -4.89 8.33 7.72
CA THR A 226 -5.92 7.34 8.05
C THR A 226 -5.34 6.24 8.94
N ASP A 227 -6.09 5.79 9.93
CA ASP A 227 -5.79 4.54 10.64
C ASP A 227 -6.23 3.35 9.78
N ILE A 228 -5.28 2.78 9.05
CA ILE A 228 -5.55 1.66 8.15
C ILE A 228 -5.64 0.31 8.86
N ALA A 229 -5.25 0.20 10.13
CA ALA A 229 -5.33 -1.08 10.84
C ALA A 229 -6.78 -1.52 11.02
N HIS A 230 -7.68 -0.57 11.29
CA HIS A 230 -9.11 -0.86 11.36
C HIS A 230 -9.66 -1.35 10.01
N TYR A 231 -9.29 -0.69 8.90
CA TYR A 231 -9.66 -1.13 7.55
C TYR A 231 -9.17 -2.56 7.26
N ILE A 232 -7.90 -2.82 7.56
CA ILE A 232 -7.25 -4.11 7.34
C ILE A 232 -7.89 -5.21 8.20
N VAL A 233 -8.17 -4.95 9.48
CA VAL A 233 -8.81 -5.90 10.42
C VAL A 233 -10.27 -6.16 10.07
N GLN A 234 -11.04 -5.14 9.65
CA GLN A 234 -12.42 -5.32 9.24
C GLN A 234 -12.53 -6.22 8.00
N ASN A 235 -11.67 -6.02 7.01
CA ASN A 235 -11.68 -6.85 5.80
C ASN A 235 -11.15 -8.26 6.05
N THR A 236 -10.23 -8.46 7.02
CA THR A 236 -9.82 -9.82 7.41
C THR A 236 -10.84 -10.56 8.27
N ARG A 237 -11.74 -9.88 9.00
CA ARG A 237 -12.90 -10.54 9.63
C ARG A 237 -13.92 -11.05 8.62
N ASN A 238 -13.89 -10.52 7.40
CA ASN A 238 -14.65 -11.01 6.27
C ASN A 238 -13.89 -12.07 5.45
N GLU A 239 -12.67 -12.48 5.87
CA GLU A 239 -12.08 -13.71 5.32
C GLU A 239 -13.03 -14.87 5.65
N PRO A 240 -13.43 -15.69 4.64
CA PRO A 240 -14.22 -16.87 4.91
C PRO A 240 -13.42 -17.72 5.88
N ASN A 241 -13.95 -17.87 7.10
CA ASN A 241 -13.31 -18.66 8.12
C ASN A 241 -13.18 -20.11 7.61
N ARG A 242 -11.97 -20.49 7.19
CA ARG A 242 -11.67 -21.80 6.63
C ARG A 242 -11.64 -22.89 7.69
N GLY A 243 -11.84 -22.54 8.96
CA GLY A 243 -11.91 -23.46 10.07
C GLY A 243 -10.54 -23.88 10.62
N TYR A 244 -10.60 -24.85 11.51
CA TYR A 244 -9.50 -25.32 12.34
C TYR A 244 -9.48 -26.85 12.30
N LEU A 245 -8.29 -27.43 12.31
CA LEU A 245 -8.08 -28.83 12.67
C LEU A 245 -7.74 -28.90 14.16
N VAL A 246 -8.51 -29.67 14.92
CA VAL A 246 -8.36 -29.77 16.38
C VAL A 246 -8.16 -31.23 16.76
N CYS A 247 -7.09 -31.52 17.49
CA CYS A 247 -6.82 -32.85 17.99
C CYS A 247 -7.79 -33.19 19.14
N ASP A 248 -8.41 -34.36 19.08
CA ASP A 248 -9.31 -34.84 20.14
C ASP A 248 -8.61 -35.40 21.38
N SER A 249 -7.28 -35.52 21.35
CA SER A 249 -6.48 -36.10 22.43
C SER A 249 -5.62 -35.07 23.16
N CYS A 250 -4.90 -34.22 22.43
CA CYS A 250 -4.03 -33.20 23.04
C CYS A 250 -4.63 -31.78 23.03
N ASN A 251 -5.81 -31.59 22.43
CA ASN A 251 -6.42 -30.27 22.18
C ASN A 251 -5.55 -29.30 21.34
N GLY A 252 -4.41 -29.75 20.81
CA GLY A 252 -3.63 -28.98 19.85
C GLY A 252 -4.47 -28.65 18.63
N TYR A 253 -4.27 -27.45 18.07
CA TYR A 253 -5.04 -26.99 16.93
C TYR A 253 -4.16 -26.37 15.86
N TYR A 254 -4.68 -26.38 14.63
CA TYR A 254 -4.10 -25.73 13.47
C TYR A 254 -5.19 -24.95 12.74
N LYS A 255 -4.94 -23.67 12.44
CA LYS A 255 -5.86 -22.84 11.65
C LYS A 255 -5.52 -23.02 10.16
N LEU A 256 -6.51 -23.41 9.36
CA LEU A 256 -6.34 -23.64 7.93
C LEU A 256 -6.03 -22.33 7.18
N GLN A 257 -5.06 -22.39 6.26
CA GLN A 257 -4.71 -21.28 5.37
C GLN A 257 -5.66 -21.18 4.16
N ILE A 258 -5.58 -20.07 3.41
CA ILE A 258 -6.53 -19.71 2.33
C ILE A 258 -6.61 -20.76 1.20
N GLU A 259 -5.55 -21.54 0.99
CA GLU A 259 -5.47 -22.59 -0.04
C GLU A 259 -5.49 -24.01 0.54
N GLU A 260 -5.63 -24.15 1.86
CA GLU A 260 -5.59 -25.43 2.53
C GLU A 260 -7.00 -25.98 2.75
N SER A 261 -7.22 -27.21 2.30
CA SER A 261 -8.38 -28.02 2.65
C SER A 261 -8.11 -28.83 3.92
N PRO A 262 -9.11 -29.08 4.78
CA PRO A 262 -8.98 -30.08 5.85
C PRO A 262 -8.49 -31.44 5.34
N ASP A 263 -8.80 -31.77 4.08
CA ASP A 263 -8.44 -33.03 3.43
C ASP A 263 -6.96 -33.12 3.02
N ASP A 264 -6.23 -31.99 3.01
CA ASP A 264 -4.79 -31.96 2.69
C ASP A 264 -3.93 -32.46 3.86
N PHE A 265 -4.53 -32.65 5.04
CA PHE A 265 -3.85 -33.04 6.27
C PHE A 265 -4.09 -34.50 6.61
N THR A 266 -3.12 -35.10 7.30
CA THR A 266 -3.33 -36.41 7.93
C THR A 266 -4.43 -36.33 8.98
N SER A 267 -5.28 -37.35 9.06
CA SER A 267 -6.30 -37.41 10.12
C SER A 267 -5.71 -37.68 11.51
N GLU A 268 -4.40 -37.92 11.60
CA GLU A 268 -3.66 -38.18 12.83
C GLU A 268 -2.77 -36.99 13.19
N CYS A 269 -2.81 -36.61 14.47
CA CYS A 269 -1.91 -35.65 15.10
C CYS A 269 -0.62 -36.35 15.55
N GLU A 270 0.47 -35.59 15.70
CA GLU A 270 1.76 -36.12 16.17
C GLU A 270 1.69 -36.80 17.54
N CYS A 271 0.69 -36.46 18.37
CA CYS A 271 0.45 -37.13 19.66
C CYS A 271 -0.27 -38.49 19.53
N GLY A 272 -0.62 -38.94 18.32
CA GLY A 272 -1.42 -40.14 18.04
C GLY A 272 -2.94 -39.94 18.15
N GLY A 273 -3.42 -38.72 18.43
CA GLY A 273 -4.85 -38.38 18.46
C GLY A 273 -5.41 -38.06 17.07
N LYS A 274 -6.74 -37.92 16.94
CA LYS A 274 -7.37 -37.61 15.64
C LYS A 274 -7.64 -36.12 15.46
N LEU A 275 -7.25 -35.57 14.32
CA LEU A 275 -7.56 -34.20 13.92
C LEU A 275 -9.00 -34.13 13.39
N LYS A 276 -9.78 -33.19 13.94
CA LYS A 276 -11.18 -32.95 13.56
C LYS A 276 -11.35 -31.53 13.06
N TYR A 277 -12.02 -31.39 11.93
CA TYR A 277 -12.38 -30.09 11.39
C TYR A 277 -13.44 -29.38 12.25
N LYS A 278 -13.23 -28.09 12.50
CA LYS A 278 -14.20 -27.18 13.12
C LYS A 278 -14.22 -25.87 12.37
N GLU A 279 -15.41 -25.40 11.99
CA GLU A 279 -15.55 -24.11 11.33
C GLU A 279 -15.15 -22.95 12.25
N LYS A 280 -15.42 -23.03 13.57
CA LYS A 280 -15.09 -21.99 14.56
C LYS A 280 -14.63 -22.63 15.88
N LEU A 281 -13.73 -21.96 16.58
CA LEU A 281 -13.37 -22.24 17.97
C LEU A 281 -14.08 -21.25 18.91
N THR A 282 -14.63 -21.75 20.01
CA THR A 282 -15.25 -20.94 21.06
C THR A 282 -14.19 -20.37 22.02
N SER A 283 -14.51 -19.26 22.67
CA SER A 283 -13.62 -18.61 23.65
C SER A 283 -13.24 -19.52 24.83
N ALA A 284 -14.10 -20.48 25.17
CA ALA A 284 -13.84 -21.49 26.20
C ALA A 284 -12.82 -22.55 25.73
N GLU A 285 -12.88 -22.96 24.46
CA GLU A 285 -11.95 -23.93 23.88
C GLU A 285 -10.54 -23.34 23.79
N ILE A 286 -10.41 -22.05 23.43
CA ILE A 286 -9.13 -21.34 23.37
C ILE A 286 -8.43 -21.28 24.73
N GLN A 287 -9.18 -21.21 25.83
CA GLN A 287 -8.64 -21.12 27.20
C GLN A 287 -8.15 -22.46 27.77
N THR A 288 -8.56 -23.58 27.17
CA THR A 288 -8.16 -24.94 27.55
C THR A 288 -6.98 -25.49 26.74
N ILE A 289 -6.36 -24.65 25.90
CA ILE A 289 -5.23 -25.03 25.05
C ILE A 289 -3.93 -24.68 25.80
N ASN A 290 -3.14 -25.71 26.10
CA ASN A 290 -1.82 -25.59 26.73
C ASN A 290 -0.75 -25.22 25.71
#